data_AF-A0A317J608-F1
#
_entry.id   AF-A0A317J608-F1
#
_cell.length_a   1.000
_cell.length_b   1.000
_cell.length_c   1.000
_cell.angle_alpha   90.00
_cell.angle_beta   90.00
_cell.angle_gamma   90.00
#
_symmetry.space_group_name_H-M   'P 1'
#
loop_
_entity.id
_entity.type
_entity.pdbx_description
1 polymer ?
#
loop_
_entity_poly.entity_id
_entity_poly.type
_entity_poly.pdbx_seq_one_letter_code
_entity_poly.pdbx_strand_id
1 'polypeptide(L)'
;MFITKKHISRRTFMRGTLGATVALPFLDAMLPALSAAPKSPFRFGAVYFPCGVWPDTWHPEKAGSDFEFKPVMQPLEPFRDQLVTVSKMKAPWGSSVHLGASSAFLNGLGPAGNRADSGTGDAFGKIESKKTIDQHIADQVADDTPLRSIEVGTEDMGTAVGACDGFACTFFNTLAWRDDASPLPVGINPHVTFERMFGETDSKERRFARLKEKQSLLDSVTEETAKLKRSLGAPDRAILDEYLGNIRDVEKQLERFESRLGTITGNPEAPIGLPDAFDDHMTVTYNLMHLAYQGDISRVFT
;
A
#
# COMPACT_ATOMS: atom_id res chain seq x y z
N MET A 1 -39.51 19.04 -16.67
CA MET A 1 -38.81 17.85 -16.14
C MET A 1 -38.25 18.23 -14.77
N PHE A 2 -38.69 17.57 -13.70
CA PHE A 2 -38.16 17.79 -12.35
C PHE A 2 -36.97 16.86 -12.11
N ILE A 3 -35.80 17.43 -11.77
CA ILE A 3 -34.58 16.67 -11.50
C ILE A 3 -34.27 16.78 -10.01
N THR A 4 -34.36 15.66 -9.30
CA THR A 4 -34.25 15.62 -7.83
C THR A 4 -32.81 15.70 -7.31
N LYS A 5 -31.80 15.55 -8.19
CA LYS A 5 -30.37 15.53 -7.86
C LYS A 5 -29.97 14.56 -6.72
N LYS A 6 -30.81 13.54 -6.47
CA LYS A 6 -30.49 12.47 -5.50
C LYS A 6 -29.28 11.69 -5.98
N HIS A 7 -28.36 11.42 -5.06
CA HIS A 7 -27.13 10.68 -5.30
C HIS A 7 -26.68 10.01 -3.99
N ILE A 8 -25.85 8.98 -4.10
CA ILE A 8 -25.18 8.33 -2.97
C ILE A 8 -23.97 9.18 -2.56
N SER A 9 -23.68 9.27 -1.27
CA SER A 9 -22.47 9.96 -0.80
C SER A 9 -21.23 9.13 -1.12
N ARG A 10 -20.11 9.76 -1.48
CA ARG A 10 -18.79 9.08 -1.60
C ARG A 10 -18.34 8.45 -0.27
N ARG A 11 -18.84 8.96 0.86
CA ARG A 11 -18.55 8.44 2.21
C ARG A 11 -19.47 7.31 2.62
N THR A 12 -20.22 6.73 1.69
CA THR A 12 -21.06 5.55 1.96
C THR A 12 -20.18 4.30 2.03
N PHE A 13 -20.28 3.57 3.14
CA PHE A 13 -19.63 2.27 3.34
C PHE A 13 -20.71 1.20 3.44
N MET A 14 -20.41 -0.02 2.96
CA MET A 14 -21.21 -1.19 3.32
C MET A 14 -20.81 -1.65 4.72
N ARG A 15 -21.78 -1.79 5.60
CA ARG A 15 -21.57 -2.21 6.99
C ARG A 15 -22.03 -3.64 7.16
N GLY A 16 -21.13 -4.51 7.56
CA GLY A 16 -21.41 -5.92 7.78
C GLY A 16 -21.97 -6.18 9.18
N THR A 17 -22.62 -7.32 9.34
CA THR A 17 -23.21 -7.78 10.62
C THR A 17 -22.18 -8.07 11.71
N LEU A 18 -20.90 -8.13 11.35
CA LEU A 18 -19.76 -8.39 12.23
C LEU A 18 -18.71 -7.26 12.19
N GLY A 19 -19.18 -6.02 12.00
CA GLY A 19 -18.33 -4.83 12.10
C GLY A 19 -17.38 -4.60 10.92
N ALA A 20 -17.44 -5.44 9.88
CA ALA A 20 -16.73 -5.19 8.63
C ALA A 20 -17.26 -3.92 7.95
N THR A 21 -16.35 -3.10 7.42
CA THR A 21 -16.72 -1.92 6.63
C THR A 21 -16.02 -1.96 5.28
N VAL A 22 -16.80 -2.00 4.21
CA VAL A 22 -16.27 -1.99 2.84
C VAL A 22 -16.48 -0.60 2.25
N ALA A 23 -15.38 0.09 1.93
CA ALA A 23 -15.41 1.31 1.14
C ALA A 23 -15.90 0.99 -0.27
N LEU A 24 -16.75 1.84 -0.83
CA LEU A 24 -17.31 1.63 -2.17
C LEU A 24 -16.36 2.20 -3.24
N PRO A 25 -16.25 1.55 -4.40
CA PRO A 25 -15.61 2.16 -5.54
C PRO A 25 -16.43 3.38 -6.01
N PHE A 26 -15.83 4.23 -6.83
CA PHE A 26 -16.57 5.36 -7.39
C PHE A 26 -17.66 4.87 -8.34
N LEU A 27 -18.92 5.16 -8.00
CA LEU A 27 -20.11 4.78 -8.77
C LEU A 27 -20.74 6.03 -9.41
N ASP A 28 -21.32 5.89 -10.60
CA ASP A 28 -22.08 6.95 -11.27
C ASP A 28 -23.28 7.40 -10.43
N ALA A 29 -23.89 6.49 -9.64
CA ALA A 29 -24.92 6.81 -8.67
C ALA A 29 -24.48 7.81 -7.58
N MET A 30 -23.18 8.07 -7.43
CA MET A 30 -22.65 9.13 -6.56
C MET A 30 -22.64 10.51 -7.21
N LEU A 31 -22.99 10.61 -8.49
CA LEU A 31 -23.08 11.87 -9.24
C LEU A 31 -24.52 12.36 -9.33
N PRO A 32 -24.82 13.59 -8.86
CA PRO A 32 -26.10 14.23 -9.11
C PRO A 32 -26.41 14.29 -10.61
N ALA A 33 -27.66 13.99 -10.99
CA ALA A 33 -28.08 14.09 -12.38
C ALA A 33 -27.74 15.47 -12.99
N LEU A 34 -27.15 15.46 -14.19
CA LEU A 34 -26.67 16.63 -14.94
C LEU A 34 -25.55 17.45 -14.25
N SER A 35 -24.79 16.86 -13.32
CA SER A 35 -23.52 17.46 -12.87
C SER A 35 -22.35 17.02 -13.75
N ALA A 36 -21.35 17.89 -13.89
CA ALA A 36 -20.06 17.48 -14.44
C ALA A 36 -19.44 16.38 -13.56
N ALA A 37 -18.76 15.43 -14.20
CA ALA A 37 -17.98 14.44 -13.46
C ALA A 37 -16.86 15.15 -12.69
N PRO A 38 -16.63 14.83 -11.41
CA PRO A 38 -15.54 15.36 -10.63
C PRO A 38 -14.22 14.89 -11.24
N LYS A 39 -13.19 15.71 -11.09
CA LYS A 39 -11.84 15.32 -11.50
C LYS A 39 -11.43 14.09 -10.71
N SER A 40 -10.88 13.08 -11.39
CA SER A 40 -10.33 11.89 -10.73
C SER A 40 -9.30 12.33 -9.68
N PRO A 41 -9.35 11.79 -8.44
CA PRO A 41 -8.39 12.15 -7.42
C PRO A 41 -6.96 11.79 -7.88
N PHE A 42 -6.01 12.65 -7.55
CA PHE A 42 -4.60 12.33 -7.75
C PHE A 42 -4.21 11.17 -6.82
N ARG A 43 -3.50 10.20 -7.37
CA ARG A 43 -3.00 9.02 -6.64
C ARG A 43 -1.51 8.92 -6.84
N PHE A 44 -0.78 8.53 -5.78
CA PHE A 44 0.67 8.45 -5.79
C PHE A 44 1.15 7.17 -5.12
N GLY A 45 1.94 6.38 -5.84
CA GLY A 45 2.64 5.22 -5.30
C GLY A 45 4.14 5.40 -5.41
N ALA A 46 4.86 5.15 -4.34
CA ALA A 46 6.31 4.96 -4.36
C ALA A 46 6.63 3.48 -4.17
N VAL A 47 7.64 2.98 -4.89
CA VAL A 47 8.13 1.61 -4.74
C VAL A 47 9.65 1.66 -4.65
N TYR A 48 10.18 1.10 -3.58
CA TYR A 48 11.62 0.99 -3.36
C TYR A 48 12.08 -0.45 -3.58
N PHE A 49 13.16 -0.61 -4.35
CA PHE A 49 13.82 -1.89 -4.60
C PHE A 49 15.14 -1.90 -3.83
N PRO A 50 15.24 -2.57 -2.66
CA PRO A 50 16.45 -2.57 -1.86
C PRO A 50 17.62 -3.18 -2.63
N CYS A 51 18.83 -2.68 -2.40
CA CYS A 51 20.06 -3.04 -3.13
C CYS A 51 20.05 -2.72 -4.65
N GLY A 52 18.89 -2.37 -5.22
CA GLY A 52 18.72 -1.96 -6.60
C GLY A 52 18.67 -3.12 -7.58
N VAL A 53 18.96 -2.80 -8.84
CA VAL A 53 18.94 -3.71 -9.98
C VAL A 53 20.27 -3.60 -10.71
N TRP A 54 20.69 -4.66 -11.40
CA TRP A 54 21.88 -4.61 -12.24
C TRP A 54 21.71 -3.53 -13.34
N PRO A 55 22.55 -2.48 -13.38
CA PRO A 55 22.29 -1.32 -14.24
C PRO A 55 22.16 -1.64 -15.73
N ASP A 56 22.94 -2.59 -16.26
CA ASP A 56 22.95 -2.91 -17.69
C ASP A 56 21.65 -3.57 -18.18
N THR A 57 20.85 -4.13 -17.27
CA THR A 57 19.56 -4.77 -17.59
C THR A 57 18.36 -3.88 -17.28
N TRP A 58 18.59 -2.70 -16.70
CA TRP A 58 17.55 -1.74 -16.34
C TRP A 58 17.59 -0.50 -17.22
N HIS A 59 18.65 0.31 -17.15
CA HIS A 59 18.63 1.64 -17.75
C HIS A 59 18.71 1.60 -19.29
N PRO A 60 17.87 2.38 -20.00
CA PRO A 60 18.04 2.59 -21.43
C PRO A 60 19.42 3.22 -21.75
N GLU A 61 20.00 2.84 -22.89
CA GLU A 61 21.31 3.36 -23.31
C GLU A 61 21.25 4.79 -23.88
N LYS A 62 20.08 5.18 -24.41
CA LYS A 62 19.86 6.45 -25.08
C LYS A 62 18.79 7.25 -24.36
N ALA A 63 18.96 8.57 -24.33
CA ALA A 63 17.93 9.50 -23.89
C ALA A 63 16.92 9.76 -25.03
N GLY A 64 15.70 10.16 -24.66
CA GLY A 64 14.58 10.38 -25.58
C GLY A 64 13.45 9.40 -25.33
N SER A 65 12.40 9.46 -26.16
CA SER A 65 11.26 8.52 -26.09
C SER A 65 11.49 7.24 -26.90
N ASP A 66 12.42 7.26 -27.85
CA ASP A 66 12.75 6.18 -28.77
C ASP A 66 13.97 5.38 -28.29
N PHE A 67 13.82 4.73 -27.14
CA PHE A 67 14.81 3.80 -26.60
C PHE A 67 14.32 2.36 -26.60
N GLU A 68 15.26 1.42 -26.65
CA GLU A 68 14.98 -0.01 -26.50
C GLU A 68 14.83 -0.37 -25.02
N PHE A 69 13.78 -1.11 -24.69
CA PHE A 69 13.57 -1.65 -23.35
C PHE A 69 14.55 -2.79 -23.07
N LYS A 70 15.32 -2.65 -21.99
CA LYS A 70 16.19 -3.73 -21.47
C LYS A 70 15.35 -4.84 -20.81
N PRO A 71 15.87 -6.07 -20.64
CA PRO A 71 15.08 -7.22 -20.20
C PRO A 71 14.23 -7.00 -18.94
N VAL A 72 14.76 -6.33 -17.91
CA VAL A 72 14.00 -6.10 -16.67
C VAL A 72 12.89 -5.07 -16.87
N MET A 73 13.06 -4.13 -17.80
CA MET A 73 12.06 -3.11 -18.12
C MET A 73 11.05 -3.52 -19.19
N GLN A 74 11.21 -4.68 -19.84
CA GLN A 74 10.29 -5.16 -20.90
C GLN A 74 8.81 -5.14 -20.50
N PRO A 75 8.41 -5.54 -19.26
CA PRO A 75 7.01 -5.47 -18.85
C PRO A 75 6.39 -4.05 -18.87
N LEU A 76 7.22 -3.01 -18.89
CA LEU A 76 6.79 -1.60 -18.92
C LEU A 76 6.60 -1.06 -20.34
N GLU A 77 6.96 -1.82 -21.38
CA GLU A 77 6.86 -1.38 -22.78
C GLU A 77 5.46 -0.91 -23.21
N PRO A 78 4.36 -1.58 -22.81
CA PRO A 78 3.00 -1.10 -23.11
C PRO A 78 2.68 0.29 -22.53
N PHE A 79 3.49 0.78 -21.59
CA PHE A 79 3.32 2.07 -20.92
C PHE A 79 4.36 3.12 -21.36
N ARG A 80 5.06 2.92 -22.49
CA ARG A 80 6.11 3.83 -22.99
C ARG A 80 5.73 5.31 -22.93
N ASP A 81 4.52 5.65 -23.39
CA ASP A 81 4.05 7.06 -23.45
C ASP A 81 3.76 7.67 -22.07
N GLN A 82 3.79 6.85 -21.01
CA GLN A 82 3.57 7.24 -19.61
C GLN A 82 4.82 7.03 -18.76
N LEU A 83 5.96 6.66 -19.37
CA LEU A 83 7.16 6.27 -18.67
C LEU A 83 8.27 7.33 -18.80
N VAL A 84 8.83 7.72 -17.66
CA VAL A 84 10.06 8.51 -17.61
C VAL A 84 11.09 7.70 -16.86
N THR A 85 12.27 7.52 -17.47
CA THR A 85 13.42 6.93 -16.80
C THR A 85 14.43 8.01 -16.48
N VAL A 86 14.95 8.00 -15.26
CA VAL A 86 16.04 8.87 -14.83
C VAL A 86 17.19 7.97 -14.42
N SER A 87 18.37 8.24 -14.96
CA SER A 87 19.60 7.49 -14.68
C SER A 87 20.69 8.42 -14.16
N LYS A 88 21.79 7.84 -13.67
CA LYS A 88 22.95 8.58 -13.13
C LYS A 88 22.62 9.45 -11.90
N MET A 89 21.57 9.08 -11.17
CA MET A 89 21.29 9.65 -9.85
C MET A 89 22.17 8.97 -8.80
N LYS A 90 22.60 9.75 -7.81
CA LYS A 90 23.36 9.25 -6.67
C LYS A 90 22.74 9.82 -5.40
N ALA A 91 22.46 8.95 -4.43
CA ALA A 91 22.04 9.38 -3.11
C ALA A 91 23.14 10.28 -2.49
N PRO A 92 22.77 11.33 -1.73
CA PRO A 92 23.73 12.24 -1.12
C PRO A 92 24.67 11.55 -0.11
N TRP A 93 24.23 10.41 0.44
CA TRP A 93 24.95 9.65 1.46
C TRP A 93 25.78 8.53 0.84
N GLY A 94 27.11 8.62 1.01
CA GLY A 94 28.08 7.76 0.31
C GLY A 94 28.79 6.70 1.14
N SER A 95 28.51 6.57 2.45
CA SER A 95 29.22 5.61 3.32
C SER A 95 28.39 4.41 3.78
N SER A 96 27.08 4.43 3.60
CA SER A 96 26.21 3.27 3.83
C SER A 96 25.56 2.86 2.53
N VAL A 97 25.84 1.63 2.10
CA VAL A 97 25.31 1.05 0.85
C VAL A 97 23.87 0.58 1.02
N HIS A 98 23.45 0.29 2.26
CA HIS A 98 22.11 -0.18 2.57
C HIS A 98 21.16 0.97 2.96
N LEU A 99 21.56 1.78 3.95
CA LEU A 99 20.71 2.85 4.51
C LEU A 99 20.77 4.15 3.77
N GLY A 100 21.93 4.52 3.21
CA GLY A 100 22.09 5.80 2.52
C GLY A 100 21.08 5.96 1.38
N ALA A 101 20.76 4.86 0.70
CA ALA A 101 19.76 4.83 -0.38
C ALA A 101 18.32 4.82 0.16
N SER A 102 17.97 3.90 1.07
CA SER A 102 16.59 3.74 1.54
C SER A 102 16.08 4.99 2.27
N SER A 103 16.91 5.55 3.14
CA SER A 103 16.56 6.74 3.95
C SER A 103 16.45 8.03 3.13
N ALA A 104 17.17 8.12 2.01
CA ALA A 104 17.16 9.29 1.13
C ALA A 104 16.16 9.15 -0.03
N PHE A 105 15.58 7.96 -0.25
CA PHE A 105 14.76 7.67 -1.42
C PHE A 105 13.62 8.67 -1.63
N LEU A 106 12.91 9.02 -0.56
CA LEU A 106 11.72 9.89 -0.63
C LEU A 106 11.93 11.31 -0.10
N ASN A 107 13.12 11.66 0.38
CA ASN A 107 13.41 13.01 0.89
C ASN A 107 14.72 13.62 0.36
N GLY A 108 15.54 12.84 -0.36
CA GLY A 108 16.78 13.29 -0.97
C GLY A 108 17.89 13.69 0.00
N LEU A 109 17.75 13.42 1.31
CA LEU A 109 18.67 13.88 2.36
C LEU A 109 19.22 12.74 3.22
N GLY A 110 18.43 11.71 3.52
CA GLY A 110 18.83 10.61 4.40
C GLY A 110 18.72 10.96 5.90
N PRO A 111 19.26 10.13 6.82
CA PRO A 111 19.17 10.36 8.26
C PRO A 111 19.92 11.63 8.67
N ALA A 112 19.40 12.32 9.69
CA ALA A 112 20.10 13.42 10.34
C ALA A 112 21.17 12.86 11.30
N GLY A 113 22.43 13.26 11.08
CA GLY A 113 23.58 12.86 11.91
C GLY A 113 24.40 11.74 11.27
N ASN A 114 25.73 11.85 11.37
CA ASN A 114 26.65 10.81 10.94
C ASN A 114 27.26 10.10 12.16
N ARG A 115 27.75 8.87 11.95
CA ARG A 115 28.44 8.06 12.97
C ARG A 115 29.69 8.74 13.56
N ALA A 116 30.24 9.75 12.88
CA ALA A 116 31.47 10.45 13.27
C ALA A 116 31.23 11.78 14.04
N ASP A 117 30.05 12.41 13.89
CA ASP A 117 29.69 13.75 14.38
C ASP A 117 28.92 13.70 15.70
N SER A 118 28.48 12.52 16.14
CA SER A 118 27.80 12.43 17.44
C SER A 118 28.74 12.74 18.60
N GLY A 119 30.06 12.70 18.41
CA GLY A 119 31.07 12.98 19.45
C GLY A 119 31.06 12.02 20.65
N THR A 120 30.01 11.20 20.78
CA THR A 120 29.71 10.26 21.86
C THR A 120 29.91 8.81 21.43
N GLY A 121 30.09 8.55 20.13
CA GLY A 121 30.09 7.19 19.56
C GLY A 121 28.70 6.53 19.54
N ASP A 122 27.65 7.27 19.92
CA ASP A 122 26.28 6.79 19.96
C ASP A 122 25.48 7.32 18.76
N ALA A 123 25.16 6.42 17.82
CA ALA A 123 24.31 6.70 16.66
C ALA A 123 22.82 6.41 16.92
N PHE A 124 22.45 5.99 18.14
CA PHE A 124 21.09 5.64 18.54
C PHE A 124 20.30 6.84 19.10
N GLY A 125 20.96 7.96 19.41
CA GLY A 125 20.33 9.10 20.09
C GLY A 125 19.47 10.03 19.22
N LYS A 126 19.54 9.94 17.88
CA LYS A 126 18.78 10.82 16.96
C LYS A 126 18.14 10.02 15.82
N ILE A 127 16.87 9.66 16.01
CA ILE A 127 16.01 9.08 14.96
C ILE A 127 15.26 10.23 14.29
N GLU A 128 15.97 10.98 13.45
CA GLU A 128 15.43 12.12 12.70
C GLU A 128 15.78 11.97 11.21
N SER A 129 14.82 12.23 10.34
CA SER A 129 14.95 12.24 8.88
C SER A 129 13.92 13.20 8.33
N LYS A 130 14.15 13.79 7.15
CA LYS A 130 13.18 14.76 6.62
C LYS A 130 11.87 14.11 6.23
N LYS A 131 10.78 14.85 6.46
CA LYS A 131 9.46 14.53 5.92
C LYS A 131 9.55 14.13 4.45
N THR A 132 8.92 13.02 4.12
CA THR A 132 9.06 12.40 2.80
C THR A 132 8.02 12.91 1.81
N ILE A 133 8.33 12.83 0.51
CA ILE A 133 7.50 13.39 -0.57
C ILE A 133 6.10 12.77 -0.62
N ASP A 134 5.98 11.47 -0.39
CA ASP A 134 4.71 10.76 -0.26
C ASP A 134 3.86 11.37 0.87
N GLN A 135 4.48 11.76 1.98
CA GLN A 135 3.79 12.36 3.12
C GLN A 135 3.43 13.82 2.87
N HIS A 136 4.23 14.57 2.11
CA HIS A 136 3.83 15.89 1.60
C HIS A 136 2.64 15.80 0.64
N ILE A 137 2.63 14.79 -0.24
CA ILE A 137 1.51 14.54 -1.16
C ILE A 137 0.26 14.14 -0.37
N ALA A 138 0.39 13.26 0.62
CA ALA A 138 -0.71 12.82 1.46
C ALA A 138 -1.40 13.96 2.21
N ASP A 139 -0.67 15.01 2.63
CA ASP A 139 -1.28 16.22 3.21
C ASP A 139 -2.26 16.92 2.27
N GLN A 140 -2.04 16.81 0.95
CA GLN A 140 -2.83 17.49 -0.07
C GLN A 140 -3.97 16.63 -0.61
N VAL A 141 -3.78 15.30 -0.66
CA VAL A 141 -4.68 14.42 -1.42
C VAL A 141 -5.46 13.42 -0.57
N ALA A 142 -5.05 13.16 0.68
CA ALA A 142 -5.77 12.21 1.53
C ALA A 142 -7.22 12.66 1.79
N ASP A 143 -7.43 13.94 2.10
CA ASP A 143 -8.77 14.54 2.30
C ASP A 143 -9.72 13.65 3.15
N ASP A 144 -10.63 12.93 2.51
CA ASP A 144 -11.65 12.10 3.12
C ASP A 144 -11.39 10.58 3.08
N THR A 145 -10.21 10.15 2.62
CA THR A 145 -9.84 8.73 2.61
C THR A 145 -9.67 8.19 4.04
N PRO A 146 -10.18 6.97 4.35
CA PRO A 146 -10.03 6.33 5.66
C PRO A 146 -8.58 6.25 6.16
N LEU A 147 -7.64 5.97 5.26
CA LEU A 147 -6.21 5.90 5.55
C LEU A 147 -5.50 7.03 4.81
N ARG A 148 -4.80 7.88 5.55
CA ARG A 148 -4.05 9.02 4.96
C ARG A 148 -2.96 8.55 3.99
N SER A 149 -2.31 7.44 4.32
CA SER A 149 -1.28 6.78 3.53
C SER A 149 -1.17 5.33 4.00
N ILE A 150 -0.64 4.47 3.12
CA ILE A 150 -0.41 3.05 3.40
C ILE A 150 1.06 2.74 3.15
N GLU A 151 1.77 2.36 4.21
CA GLU A 151 3.18 1.98 4.17
C GLU A 151 3.28 0.45 4.25
N VAL A 152 3.79 -0.18 3.19
CA VAL A 152 3.83 -1.65 3.06
C VAL A 152 5.17 -2.13 2.53
N GLY A 153 5.50 -3.38 2.83
CA GLY A 153 6.73 -4.00 2.38
C GLY A 153 6.57 -5.51 2.37
N THR A 154 7.52 -6.21 1.74
CA THR A 154 7.44 -7.67 1.59
C THR A 154 8.50 -8.43 2.36
N GLU A 155 9.42 -7.73 3.01
CA GLU A 155 10.56 -8.33 3.72
C GLU A 155 10.59 -7.85 5.16
N ASP A 156 10.71 -8.81 6.10
CA ASP A 156 10.98 -8.50 7.50
C ASP A 156 12.47 -8.34 7.75
N MET A 157 12.88 -7.08 7.75
CA MET A 157 14.25 -6.68 8.00
C MET A 157 14.63 -6.70 9.49
N GLY A 158 13.71 -7.07 10.39
CA GLY A 158 13.96 -7.22 11.83
C GLY A 158 14.97 -8.31 12.19
N THR A 159 15.21 -9.28 11.29
CA THR A 159 16.23 -10.32 11.46
C THR A 159 17.63 -9.89 10.99
N ALA A 160 17.75 -8.75 10.32
CA ALA A 160 19.00 -8.24 9.76
C ALA A 160 19.84 -7.45 10.80
N VAL A 161 19.99 -8.01 12.01
CA VAL A 161 20.80 -7.39 13.09
C VAL A 161 22.23 -7.20 12.59
N GLY A 162 22.66 -5.95 12.45
CA GLY A 162 23.99 -5.58 11.94
C GLY A 162 24.04 -5.11 10.48
N ALA A 163 22.96 -5.26 9.71
CA ALA A 163 22.84 -4.73 8.34
C ALA A 163 22.58 -3.21 8.28
N CYS A 164 22.37 -2.59 9.43
CA CYS A 164 22.04 -1.18 9.58
C CYS A 164 23.28 -0.26 9.47
N ASP A 165 24.40 -0.74 8.91
CA ASP A 165 25.64 0.01 8.64
C ASP A 165 26.13 0.96 9.78
N GLY A 166 25.79 0.64 11.04
CA GLY A 166 26.11 1.47 12.21
C GLY A 166 25.15 2.62 12.54
N PHE A 167 23.94 2.62 11.99
CA PHE A 167 22.83 3.52 12.33
C PHE A 167 21.72 2.78 13.06
N ALA A 168 20.74 3.53 13.60
CA ALA A 168 19.49 2.96 14.09
C ALA A 168 18.76 2.18 12.98
N CYS A 169 18.40 0.93 13.24
CA CYS A 169 17.71 0.06 12.28
C CYS A 169 16.32 0.57 11.88
N THR A 170 15.77 1.56 12.58
CA THR A 170 14.57 2.28 12.14
C THR A 170 14.74 2.86 10.74
N PHE A 171 15.90 3.39 10.37
CA PHE A 171 16.16 3.90 9.01
C PHE A 171 16.22 2.80 7.95
N PHE A 172 16.43 1.55 8.37
CA PHE A 172 16.45 0.38 7.49
C PHE A 172 15.04 -0.12 7.22
N ASN A 173 14.18 -0.02 8.23
CA ASN A 173 12.82 -0.56 8.23
C ASN A 173 11.76 0.53 7.98
N THR A 174 12.18 1.72 7.52
CA THR A 174 11.28 2.84 7.28
C THR A 174 11.73 3.65 6.07
N LEU A 175 10.82 3.81 5.11
CA LEU A 175 10.97 4.70 3.96
C LEU A 175 10.22 6.02 4.13
N ALA A 176 9.05 5.99 4.77
CA ALA A 176 8.15 7.12 4.90
C ALA A 176 8.25 7.80 6.28
N TRP A 177 8.31 9.13 6.28
CA TRP A 177 8.40 9.96 7.49
C TRP A 177 7.32 11.04 7.47
N ARG A 178 6.41 10.99 8.44
CA ARG A 178 5.27 11.92 8.55
C ARG A 178 5.72 13.36 8.76
N ASP A 179 6.79 13.52 9.53
CA ASP A 179 7.51 14.75 9.82
C ASP A 179 8.97 14.39 10.14
N ASP A 180 9.75 15.39 10.57
CA ASP A 180 11.19 15.24 10.75
C ASP A 180 11.63 14.23 11.83
N ALA A 181 10.70 13.77 12.67
CA ALA A 181 10.97 12.87 13.80
C ALA A 181 10.04 11.65 13.87
N SER A 182 9.07 11.54 12.95
CA SER A 182 8.01 10.52 13.01
C SER A 182 8.13 9.51 11.86
N PRO A 183 8.91 8.43 12.03
CA PRO A 183 8.95 7.32 11.08
C PRO A 183 7.60 6.60 11.04
N LEU A 184 7.17 6.19 9.86
CA LEU A 184 5.94 5.42 9.68
C LEU A 184 6.24 3.92 9.59
N PRO A 185 5.52 3.07 10.35
CA PRO A 185 5.77 1.64 10.37
C PRO A 185 5.35 0.98 9.05
N VAL A 186 6.21 0.11 8.53
CA VAL A 186 5.95 -0.65 7.30
C VAL A 186 5.13 -1.90 7.64
N GLY A 187 3.96 -2.05 7.01
CA GLY A 187 3.11 -3.22 7.12
C GLY A 187 3.63 -4.36 6.25
N ILE A 188 4.36 -5.31 6.86
CA ILE A 188 4.92 -6.47 6.15
C ILE A 188 3.90 -7.59 5.99
N ASN A 189 2.97 -7.74 6.93
CA ASN A 189 1.98 -8.81 6.85
C ASN A 189 0.77 -8.36 6.01
N PRO A 190 0.51 -8.96 4.84
CA PRO A 190 -0.56 -8.52 3.94
C PRO A 190 -1.95 -8.76 4.55
N HIS A 191 -2.10 -9.75 5.43
CA HIS A 191 -3.34 -9.95 6.17
C HIS A 191 -3.58 -8.81 7.16
N VAL A 192 -2.54 -8.31 7.84
CA VAL A 192 -2.67 -7.16 8.75
C VAL A 192 -3.03 -5.91 7.95
N THR A 193 -2.46 -5.73 6.76
CA THR A 193 -2.80 -4.63 5.85
C THR A 193 -4.25 -4.74 5.36
N PHE A 194 -4.70 -5.92 4.93
CA PHE A 194 -6.09 -6.18 4.54
C PHE A 194 -7.06 -5.81 5.67
N GLU A 195 -6.75 -6.25 6.88
CA GLU A 195 -7.52 -5.92 8.09
C GLU A 195 -7.52 -4.42 8.41
N ARG A 196 -6.43 -3.71 8.17
CA ARG A 196 -6.37 -2.25 8.33
C ARG A 196 -7.24 -1.53 7.28
N MET A 197 -7.38 -2.10 6.08
CA MET A 197 -8.15 -1.52 4.99
C MET A 197 -9.66 -1.78 5.10
N PHE A 198 -10.06 -2.97 5.56
CA PHE A 198 -11.46 -3.42 5.53
C PHE A 198 -12.02 -3.82 6.91
N GLY A 199 -11.16 -3.95 7.91
CA GLY A 199 -11.51 -4.41 9.25
C GLY A 199 -12.13 -3.35 10.15
N GLU A 200 -12.59 -3.82 11.29
CA GLU A 200 -13.50 -3.16 12.22
C GLU A 200 -12.85 -1.99 12.99
N THR A 201 -13.56 -0.88 13.17
CA THR A 201 -13.10 0.28 13.94
C THR A 201 -13.34 0.18 15.45
N ASP A 202 -14.13 -0.79 15.94
CA ASP A 202 -14.76 -0.67 17.27
C ASP A 202 -14.45 -1.75 18.33
N SER A 203 -13.86 -2.92 18.04
CA SER A 203 -13.28 -3.77 19.11
C SER A 203 -12.24 -4.80 18.66
N LYS A 204 -11.20 -5.02 19.48
CA LYS A 204 -10.18 -6.06 19.24
C LYS A 204 -10.80 -7.46 19.31
N GLU A 205 -11.77 -7.65 20.20
CA GLU A 205 -12.39 -8.93 20.52
C GLU A 205 -13.21 -9.49 19.35
N ARG A 206 -13.95 -8.62 18.63
CA ARG A 206 -14.70 -9.02 17.44
C ARG A 206 -13.80 -9.26 16.23
N ARG A 207 -12.73 -8.47 16.10
CA ARG A 207 -11.66 -8.75 15.13
C ARG A 207 -11.07 -10.15 15.36
N PHE A 208 -10.71 -10.49 16.60
CA PHE A 208 -10.19 -11.82 16.94
C PHE A 208 -11.22 -12.93 16.69
N ALA A 209 -12.51 -12.70 16.98
CA ALA A 209 -13.56 -13.67 16.72
C ALA A 209 -13.72 -13.99 15.22
N ARG A 210 -13.72 -12.96 14.35
CA ARG A 210 -13.81 -13.16 12.88
C ARG A 210 -12.61 -13.92 12.33
N LEU A 211 -11.40 -13.58 12.77
CA LEU A 211 -10.17 -14.27 12.39
C LEU A 211 -10.20 -15.74 12.82
N LYS A 212 -10.65 -16.00 14.05
CA LYS A 212 -10.76 -17.36 14.58
C LYS A 212 -11.80 -18.20 13.84
N GLU A 213 -12.90 -17.58 13.42
CA GLU A 213 -13.98 -18.24 12.70
C GLU A 213 -13.75 -18.31 11.18
N LYS A 214 -12.66 -17.73 10.66
CA LYS A 214 -12.34 -17.64 9.22
C LYS A 214 -13.52 -17.16 8.38
N GLN A 215 -14.32 -16.24 8.92
CA GLN A 215 -15.48 -15.73 8.22
C GLN A 215 -15.05 -14.68 7.21
N SER A 216 -15.40 -14.92 5.93
CA SER A 216 -15.16 -13.95 4.85
C SER A 216 -15.83 -12.62 5.19
N LEU A 217 -15.10 -11.54 4.98
CA LEU A 217 -15.57 -10.18 5.11
C LEU A 217 -16.78 -9.95 4.19
N LEU A 218 -16.75 -10.51 2.99
CA LEU A 218 -17.83 -10.37 2.01
C LEU A 218 -19.12 -11.04 2.44
N ASP A 219 -19.02 -12.17 3.15
CA ASP A 219 -20.21 -12.86 3.65
C ASP A 219 -20.96 -11.97 4.65
N SER A 220 -20.23 -11.21 5.47
CA SER A 220 -20.80 -10.28 6.45
C SER A 220 -21.53 -9.07 5.82
N VAL A 221 -21.22 -8.70 4.57
CA VAL A 221 -21.83 -7.57 3.85
C VAL A 221 -22.82 -7.99 2.76
N THR A 222 -23.16 -9.28 2.65
CA THR A 222 -24.02 -9.81 1.59
C THR A 222 -25.39 -9.12 1.51
N GLU A 223 -26.05 -8.90 2.65
CA GLU A 223 -27.37 -8.27 2.69
C GLU A 223 -27.33 -6.79 2.27
N GLU A 224 -26.36 -6.03 2.79
CA GLU A 224 -26.16 -4.62 2.44
C GLU A 224 -25.74 -4.48 0.96
N THR A 225 -24.94 -5.41 0.43
CA THR A 225 -24.61 -5.48 -0.99
C THR A 225 -25.87 -5.68 -1.84
N ALA A 226 -26.73 -6.65 -1.48
CA ALA A 226 -27.97 -6.90 -2.21
C ALA A 226 -28.91 -5.69 -2.18
N LYS A 227 -28.96 -4.98 -1.06
CA LYS A 227 -29.73 -3.74 -0.89
C LYS A 227 -29.19 -2.61 -1.73
N LEU A 228 -27.88 -2.39 -1.73
CA LEU A 228 -27.23 -1.36 -2.56
C LEU A 228 -27.47 -1.64 -4.05
N LYS A 229 -27.26 -2.87 -4.51
CA LYS A 229 -27.50 -3.27 -5.90
C LYS A 229 -28.91 -2.94 -6.39
N ARG A 230 -29.94 -3.08 -5.55
CA ARG A 230 -31.32 -2.71 -5.92
C ARG A 230 -31.47 -1.23 -6.29
N SER A 231 -30.63 -0.36 -5.74
CA SER A 231 -30.61 1.08 -6.02
C SER A 231 -29.69 1.51 -7.16
N LEU A 232 -28.81 0.62 -7.65
CA LEU A 232 -27.82 0.92 -8.68
C LEU A 232 -28.32 0.56 -10.09
N GLY A 233 -27.85 1.31 -11.09
CA GLY A 233 -27.98 0.99 -12.51
C GLY A 233 -27.04 -0.13 -12.94
N ALA A 234 -27.24 -0.66 -14.15
CA ALA A 234 -26.41 -1.77 -14.66
C ALA A 234 -24.90 -1.48 -14.69
N PRO A 235 -24.42 -0.29 -15.11
CA PRO A 235 -22.99 0.03 -15.11
C PRO A 235 -22.38 -0.02 -13.70
N ASP A 236 -23.03 0.63 -12.73
CA ASP A 236 -22.58 0.65 -11.34
C ASP A 236 -22.59 -0.73 -10.68
N ARG A 237 -23.56 -1.59 -11.03
CA ARG A 237 -23.57 -2.98 -10.56
C ARG A 237 -22.36 -3.74 -11.06
N ALA A 238 -21.94 -3.54 -12.31
CA ALA A 238 -20.76 -4.20 -12.86
C ALA A 238 -19.48 -3.75 -12.13
N ILE A 239 -19.31 -2.45 -11.88
CA ILE A 239 -18.18 -1.90 -11.11
C ILE A 239 -18.14 -2.47 -9.69
N LEU A 240 -19.30 -2.50 -9.01
CA LEU A 240 -19.40 -3.07 -7.67
C LEU A 240 -19.08 -4.57 -7.66
N ASP A 241 -19.55 -5.32 -8.67
CA ASP A 241 -19.30 -6.75 -8.78
C ASP A 241 -17.82 -7.07 -9.04
N GLU A 242 -17.17 -6.30 -9.91
CA GLU A 242 -15.72 -6.41 -10.15
C GLU A 242 -14.94 -6.15 -8.86
N TYR A 243 -15.25 -5.05 -8.16
CA TYR A 243 -14.55 -4.69 -6.92
C TYR A 243 -14.73 -5.74 -5.81
N LEU A 244 -15.94 -6.26 -5.60
CA LEU A 244 -16.18 -7.32 -4.63
C LEU A 244 -15.55 -8.65 -5.06
N GLY A 245 -15.45 -8.92 -6.37
CA GLY A 245 -14.68 -10.02 -6.92
C GLY A 245 -13.20 -9.92 -6.55
N ASN A 246 -12.59 -8.75 -6.77
CA ASN A 246 -11.18 -8.50 -6.44
C ASN A 246 -10.91 -8.67 -4.93
N ILE A 247 -11.81 -8.20 -4.06
CA ILE A 247 -11.71 -8.44 -2.61
C ILE A 247 -11.71 -9.94 -2.31
N ARG A 248 -12.65 -10.69 -2.90
CA ARG A 248 -12.75 -12.15 -2.69
C ARG A 248 -11.50 -12.90 -3.14
N ASP A 249 -10.89 -12.47 -4.24
CA ASP A 249 -9.69 -13.11 -4.75
C ASP A 249 -8.48 -12.86 -3.84
N VAL A 250 -8.35 -11.67 -3.27
CA VAL A 250 -7.35 -11.36 -2.23
C VAL A 250 -7.60 -12.17 -0.96
N GLU A 251 -8.85 -12.25 -0.47
CA GLU A 251 -9.19 -13.09 0.69
C GLU A 251 -8.77 -14.55 0.48
N LYS A 252 -9.15 -15.15 -0.66
CA LYS A 252 -8.76 -16.52 -1.00
C LYS A 252 -7.25 -16.70 -1.09
N GLN A 253 -6.52 -15.69 -1.59
CA GLN A 253 -5.07 -15.75 -1.65
C GLN A 253 -4.45 -15.77 -0.26
N LEU A 254 -4.95 -14.95 0.67
CA LEU A 254 -4.54 -14.93 2.07
C LEU A 254 -4.84 -16.28 2.77
N GLU A 255 -6.06 -16.81 2.61
CA GLU A 255 -6.46 -18.11 3.17
C GLU A 255 -5.54 -19.26 2.68
N ARG A 256 -5.15 -19.24 1.40
CA ARG A 256 -4.23 -20.23 0.84
C ARG A 256 -2.87 -20.17 1.54
N PHE A 257 -2.34 -18.98 1.82
CA PHE A 257 -1.07 -18.83 2.54
C PHE A 257 -1.17 -19.40 3.95
N GLU A 258 -2.23 -19.06 4.69
CA GLU A 258 -2.45 -19.58 6.05
C GLU A 258 -2.55 -21.11 6.09
N SER A 259 -3.29 -21.70 5.15
CA SER A 259 -3.47 -23.16 5.11
C SER A 259 -2.15 -23.91 4.89
N ARG A 260 -1.25 -23.36 4.05
CA ARG A 260 0.09 -23.90 3.81
C ARG A 260 0.95 -23.80 5.07
N LEU A 261 0.99 -22.64 5.72
CA LEU A 261 1.73 -22.41 6.96
C LEU A 261 1.28 -23.33 8.11
N GLY A 262 -0.03 -23.49 8.31
CA GLY A 262 -0.57 -24.39 9.33
C GLY A 262 -0.22 -25.86 9.07
N THR A 263 -0.16 -26.26 7.80
CA THR A 263 0.27 -27.62 7.40
C THR A 263 1.75 -27.84 7.67
N ILE A 264 2.60 -26.85 7.36
CA ILE A 264 4.06 -26.95 7.54
C ILE A 264 4.45 -26.98 9.03
N THR A 265 3.80 -26.15 9.85
CA THR A 265 4.13 -26.05 11.29
C THR A 265 3.48 -27.14 12.14
N GLY A 266 2.56 -27.93 11.56
CA GLY A 266 1.74 -28.89 12.31
C GLY A 266 0.85 -28.23 13.37
N ASN A 267 0.71 -26.91 13.31
CA ASN A 267 -0.04 -26.11 14.28
C ASN A 267 -1.13 -25.32 13.55
N PRO A 268 -2.41 -25.72 13.68
CA PRO A 268 -3.53 -24.98 13.11
C PRO A 268 -3.76 -23.60 13.76
N GLU A 269 -3.12 -23.31 14.91
CA GLU A 269 -3.10 -22.00 15.57
C GLU A 269 -1.80 -21.21 15.31
N ALA A 270 -0.98 -21.62 14.33
CA ALA A 270 0.21 -20.86 13.97
C ALA A 270 -0.17 -19.39 13.64
N PRO A 271 0.62 -18.40 14.10
CA PRO A 271 0.37 -17.00 13.78
C PRO A 271 0.20 -16.81 12.28
N ILE A 272 -0.65 -15.87 11.87
CA ILE A 272 -0.82 -15.50 10.46
C ILE A 272 0.56 -15.16 9.88
N GLY A 273 1.10 -16.07 9.08
CA GLY A 273 2.47 -16.00 8.60
C GLY A 273 2.59 -15.19 7.31
N LEU A 274 3.83 -14.82 6.99
CA LEU A 274 4.14 -14.17 5.72
C LEU A 274 4.10 -15.19 4.58
N PRO A 275 3.74 -14.80 3.34
CA PRO A 275 3.89 -15.69 2.20
C PRO A 275 5.35 -16.12 2.02
N ASP A 276 5.60 -17.44 1.85
CA ASP A 276 6.97 -17.98 1.73
C ASP A 276 7.68 -17.54 0.44
N ALA A 277 6.92 -17.42 -0.65
CA ALA A 277 7.45 -17.01 -1.95
C ALA A 277 7.35 -15.49 -2.12
N PHE A 278 8.46 -14.87 -2.50
CA PHE A 278 8.55 -13.42 -2.73
C PHE A 278 7.50 -12.93 -3.76
N ASP A 279 7.35 -13.64 -4.88
CA ASP A 279 6.39 -13.27 -5.93
C ASP A 279 4.94 -13.31 -5.44
N ASP A 280 4.59 -14.28 -4.61
CA ASP A 280 3.28 -14.40 -3.98
C ASP A 280 3.02 -13.22 -3.03
N HIS A 281 4.03 -12.83 -2.26
CA HIS A 281 3.97 -11.68 -1.34
C HIS A 281 3.84 -10.34 -2.09
N MET A 282 4.66 -10.12 -3.10
CA MET A 282 4.59 -8.93 -3.95
C MET A 282 3.23 -8.83 -4.64
N THR A 283 2.74 -9.93 -5.20
CA THR A 283 1.45 -9.98 -5.90
C THR A 283 0.30 -9.60 -4.97
N VAL A 284 0.20 -10.20 -3.78
CA VAL A 284 -0.88 -9.87 -2.84
C VAL A 284 -0.77 -8.42 -2.34
N THR A 285 0.45 -7.91 -2.13
CA THR A 285 0.68 -6.52 -1.71
C THR A 285 0.22 -5.53 -2.77
N TYR A 286 0.54 -5.74 -4.05
CA TYR A 286 0.04 -4.90 -5.13
C TYR A 286 -1.47 -5.02 -5.33
N ASN A 287 -2.05 -6.22 -5.15
CA ASN A 287 -3.50 -6.38 -5.19
C ASN A 287 -4.18 -5.56 -4.08
N LEU A 288 -3.61 -5.50 -2.87
CA LEU A 288 -4.09 -4.62 -1.81
C LEU A 288 -3.97 -3.15 -2.20
N MET A 289 -2.87 -2.72 -2.81
CA MET A 289 -2.73 -1.31 -3.25
C MET A 289 -3.74 -0.97 -4.35
N HIS A 290 -4.01 -1.90 -5.25
CA HIS A 290 -5.04 -1.75 -6.27
C HIS A 290 -6.42 -1.60 -5.63
N LEU A 291 -6.78 -2.47 -4.67
CA LEU A 291 -8.03 -2.36 -3.92
C LEU A 291 -8.15 -1.04 -3.15
N ALA A 292 -7.04 -0.56 -2.57
CA ALA A 292 -7.01 0.72 -1.86
C ALA A 292 -7.36 1.88 -2.80
N TYR A 293 -6.87 1.86 -4.03
CA TYR A 293 -7.20 2.86 -5.04
C TYR A 293 -8.61 2.71 -5.61
N GLN A 294 -9.07 1.47 -5.85
CA GLN A 294 -10.43 1.22 -6.33
C GLN A 294 -11.47 1.72 -5.33
N GLY A 295 -11.31 1.38 -4.04
CA GLY A 295 -12.21 1.78 -2.95
C GLY A 295 -11.95 3.16 -2.36
N ASP A 296 -11.00 3.95 -2.89
CA ASP A 296 -10.58 5.24 -2.34
C ASP A 296 -10.22 5.17 -0.83
N ILE A 297 -9.64 4.04 -0.40
CA ILE A 297 -9.25 3.75 0.99
C ILE A 297 -8.03 4.60 1.39
N SER A 298 -7.10 4.77 0.44
CA SER A 298 -5.97 5.69 0.48
C SER A 298 -5.67 6.13 -0.95
N ARG A 299 -5.09 7.32 -1.10
CA ARG A 299 -4.58 7.83 -2.40
C ARG A 299 -3.05 7.82 -2.46
N VAL A 300 -2.40 7.44 -1.36
CA VAL A 300 -0.94 7.39 -1.24
C VAL A 300 -0.50 6.04 -0.69
N PHE A 301 0.46 5.40 -1.34
CA PHE A 301 1.20 4.28 -0.76
C PHE A 301 2.71 4.44 -0.96
N THR A 302 3.45 3.80 -0.06
CA THR A 302 4.92 3.68 -0.06
C THR A 302 5.33 2.27 0.27
#